data_AF-A0A6A5Z651-F1
#
_entry.id   AF-A0A6A5Z651-F1
#
_cell.length_a   1.000
_cell.length_b   1.000
_cell.length_c   1.000
_cell.angle_alpha   90.00
_cell.angle_beta   90.00
_cell.angle_gamma   90.00
#
_symmetry.space_group_name_H-M   'P 1'
#
loop_
_entity.id
_entity.type
_entity.pdbx_description
1 polymer ?
#
loop_
_entity_poly.entity_id
_entity_poly.type
_entity_poly.pdbx_seq_one_letter_code
_entity_poly.pdbx_strand_id
1 'polypeptide(L)'
;MTLTPTAQFTCGISLACAFTNGVSPVLASGLPETRAWLRDSNGPTVIYGESQVSRTIYTAVSLVCVSCLTGMLGYRARQLKWSDLRTLNFTRVLVLVLFLLAISFVTSAAIVESGLGLSTLSICHAAIITCLVFYTGSKATMYLFLVERAHALRAPYVRRSHDWIWLVGMITIAAGFGSIAICGFLWPLADLSHRDGRCRIGLPIKVTVPLLSFDVFINTALTGVFIYLLRPLLRFGGLTDHENPESWLVKRVRRILKPKDRRGGVDMFPINQNFLKSIEALLWKSLIASVLVMLPTVGNLAALYTQQGKELGWLCLTICTFDVTWAAGIIHWLTIGSTEVDERALAIYVQGDSSTNVSTGPTYSL
;
A
#
# COMPACT_ATOMS: atom_id res chain seq x y z
N MET A 1 -11.95 47.80 21.89
CA MET A 1 -10.69 47.01 21.90
C MET A 1 -11.01 45.65 22.49
N THR A 2 -11.30 44.65 21.66
CA THR A 2 -11.69 43.30 22.09
C THR A 2 -11.35 42.28 21.00
N LEU A 3 -10.45 41.35 21.36
CA LEU A 3 -10.38 39.89 21.10
C LEU A 3 -10.58 39.31 19.68
N THR A 4 -9.46 38.83 19.10
CA THR A 4 -9.09 37.44 18.67
C THR A 4 -10.03 36.53 17.82
N PRO A 5 -9.44 35.53 17.11
CA PRO A 5 -9.86 35.09 15.77
C PRO A 5 -10.45 33.66 15.70
N THR A 6 -11.07 33.32 14.58
CA THR A 6 -11.24 31.92 14.12
C THR A 6 -11.20 31.84 12.59
N ALA A 7 -10.09 31.32 12.05
CA ALA A 7 -10.01 30.80 10.69
C ALA A 7 -10.28 29.29 10.75
N GLN A 8 -11.44 28.86 10.22
CA GLN A 8 -11.81 27.45 10.14
C GLN A 8 -11.37 26.84 8.80
N PHE A 9 -10.72 25.69 8.93
CA PHE A 9 -10.39 24.72 7.91
C PHE A 9 -11.62 24.26 7.11
N THR A 10 -11.63 24.49 5.80
CA THR A 10 -12.48 23.78 4.84
C THR A 10 -11.68 23.47 3.57
N CYS A 11 -10.96 22.35 3.58
CA CYS A 11 -10.42 21.75 2.35
C CYS A 11 -10.41 20.22 2.53
N GLY A 12 -11.51 19.56 2.12
CA GLY A 12 -11.64 18.10 2.25
C GLY A 12 -12.82 17.47 1.50
N ILE A 13 -13.74 18.26 0.95
CA ILE A 13 -14.98 17.73 0.32
C ILE A 13 -14.95 17.84 -1.23
N SER A 14 -13.93 18.49 -1.81
CA SER A 14 -13.90 18.73 -3.28
C SER A 14 -13.66 17.50 -4.16
N LEU A 15 -13.15 16.36 -3.64
CA LEU A 15 -12.96 15.18 -4.50
C LEU A 15 -14.28 14.49 -4.86
N ALA A 16 -15.30 14.54 -4.00
CA ALA A 16 -16.59 13.89 -4.28
C ALA A 16 -17.45 14.65 -5.30
N CYS A 17 -17.34 15.99 -5.36
CA CYS A 17 -18.06 16.80 -6.35
C CYS A 17 -17.38 16.85 -7.74
N ALA A 18 -16.11 16.43 -7.86
CA ALA A 18 -15.43 16.40 -9.14
C ALA A 18 -15.87 15.20 -10.02
N PHE A 19 -16.41 14.13 -9.44
CA PHE A 19 -16.80 12.92 -10.17
C PHE A 19 -18.18 13.00 -10.85
N THR A 20 -19.02 14.00 -10.53
CA THR A 20 -20.33 14.16 -11.17
C THR A 20 -20.30 15.00 -12.45
N ASN A 21 -19.25 15.81 -12.68
CA ASN A 21 -19.20 16.78 -13.79
C ASN A 21 -18.27 16.40 -14.94
N GLY A 22 -17.67 15.20 -14.94
CA GLY A 22 -16.61 14.80 -15.88
C GLY A 22 -16.99 13.76 -16.94
N VAL A 23 -18.26 13.41 -17.11
CA VAL A 23 -18.68 12.44 -18.16
C VAL A 23 -19.27 13.21 -19.35
N SER A 24 -18.41 13.66 -20.26
CA SER A 24 -18.88 14.07 -21.60
C SER A 24 -19.27 12.84 -22.44
N PRO A 25 -20.30 12.95 -23.29
CA PRO A 25 -20.84 11.82 -24.03
C PRO A 25 -19.96 11.52 -25.25
N VAL A 26 -19.38 10.33 -25.32
CA VAL A 26 -18.83 9.83 -26.57
C VAL A 26 -20.00 9.34 -27.43
N LEU A 27 -20.13 10.02 -28.56
CA LEU A 27 -21.06 9.83 -29.67
C LEU A 27 -21.11 8.35 -30.12
N ALA A 28 -22.21 7.64 -29.83
CA ALA A 28 -22.55 6.39 -30.50
C ALA A 28 -23.61 6.70 -31.57
N SER A 29 -23.15 6.97 -32.79
CA SER A 29 -24.00 7.15 -33.95
C SER A 29 -24.47 5.79 -34.49
N GLY A 30 -25.79 5.57 -34.45
CA GLY A 30 -26.55 4.85 -35.46
C GLY A 30 -26.75 3.34 -35.27
N LEU A 31 -27.94 2.94 -34.81
CA LEU A 31 -28.82 1.93 -35.43
C LEU A 31 -30.23 1.99 -34.79
N PRO A 32 -31.31 1.82 -35.58
CA PRO A 32 -32.63 2.36 -35.26
C PRO A 32 -33.46 1.49 -34.32
N GLU A 33 -34.40 2.15 -33.66
CA GLU A 33 -35.49 1.60 -32.86
C GLU A 33 -36.24 0.46 -33.57
N THR A 34 -36.22 -0.72 -32.95
CA THR A 34 -37.40 -1.58 -32.84
C THR A 34 -37.32 -2.37 -31.53
N ARG A 35 -37.70 -1.75 -30.40
CA ARG A 35 -38.10 -2.50 -29.20
C ARG A 35 -39.49 -3.07 -29.45
N ALA A 36 -39.53 -4.21 -30.14
CA ALA A 36 -40.66 -5.11 -30.01
C ALA A 36 -40.55 -5.76 -28.63
N TRP A 37 -41.53 -5.46 -27.76
CA TRP A 37 -41.70 -6.08 -26.46
C TRP A 37 -42.01 -7.56 -26.61
N LEU A 38 -40.98 -8.41 -26.68
CA LEU A 38 -41.13 -9.82 -26.33
C LEU A 38 -41.14 -9.93 -24.80
N ARG A 39 -42.32 -9.65 -24.24
CA ARG A 39 -42.66 -9.98 -22.85
C ARG A 39 -42.84 -11.48 -22.77
N ASP A 40 -41.75 -12.22 -22.64
CA ASP A 40 -41.80 -13.62 -22.28
C ASP A 40 -42.38 -13.72 -20.86
N SER A 41 -43.66 -14.09 -20.79
CA SER A 41 -44.49 -13.97 -19.58
C SER A 41 -44.38 -15.17 -18.64
N ASN A 42 -43.35 -16.01 -18.83
CA ASN A 42 -43.10 -17.21 -18.01
C ASN A 42 -41.70 -17.25 -17.37
N GLY A 43 -40.96 -16.15 -17.38
CA GLY A 43 -39.70 -16.03 -16.63
C GLY A 43 -39.93 -15.73 -15.15
N PRO A 44 -39.12 -16.29 -14.21
CA PRO A 44 -39.16 -15.86 -12.81
C PRO A 44 -38.91 -14.34 -12.72
N THR A 45 -39.62 -13.66 -11.82
CA THR A 45 -39.43 -12.22 -11.58
C THR A 45 -38.00 -11.95 -11.09
N VAL A 46 -37.16 -11.37 -11.96
CA VAL A 46 -35.78 -11.02 -11.63
C VAL A 46 -35.76 -9.76 -10.78
N ILE A 47 -35.31 -9.88 -9.54
CA ILE A 47 -35.10 -8.75 -8.63
C ILE A 47 -33.70 -8.20 -8.89
N TYR A 48 -33.62 -6.93 -9.33
CA TYR A 48 -32.35 -6.27 -9.59
C TYR A 48 -31.70 -5.79 -8.30
N GLY A 49 -30.38 -5.94 -8.23
CA GLY A 49 -29.55 -5.52 -7.12
C GLY A 49 -29.04 -6.67 -6.26
N GLU A 50 -28.13 -6.33 -5.35
CA GLU A 50 -27.48 -7.34 -4.50
C GLU A 50 -28.39 -7.85 -3.38
N SER A 51 -28.12 -9.10 -2.98
CA SER A 51 -28.86 -9.72 -1.89
C SER A 51 -28.62 -9.01 -0.57
N GLN A 52 -29.62 -9.00 0.32
CA GLN A 52 -29.49 -8.40 1.65
C GLN A 52 -28.32 -9.02 2.45
N VAL A 53 -28.08 -10.32 2.27
CA VAL A 53 -26.97 -11.04 2.90
C VAL A 53 -25.62 -10.50 2.41
N SER A 54 -25.43 -10.39 1.09
CA SER A 54 -24.21 -9.82 0.49
C SER A 54 -23.93 -8.41 0.97
N ARG A 55 -24.96 -7.55 0.97
CA ARG A 55 -24.87 -6.16 1.45
C ARG A 55 -24.52 -6.09 2.94
N THR A 56 -25.13 -6.96 3.76
CA THR A 56 -24.85 -6.99 5.21
C THR A 56 -23.41 -7.45 5.48
N ILE A 57 -22.94 -8.49 4.77
CA ILE A 57 -21.56 -8.97 4.87
C ILE A 57 -20.58 -7.86 4.48
N TYR A 58 -20.79 -7.23 3.33
CA TYR A 58 -19.90 -6.17 2.86
C TYR A 58 -19.91 -4.95 3.81
N THR A 59 -21.09 -4.55 4.29
CA THR A 59 -21.23 -3.46 5.27
C THR A 59 -20.45 -3.77 6.54
N ALA A 60 -20.59 -4.97 7.11
CA ALA A 60 -19.82 -5.38 8.28
C ALA A 60 -18.31 -5.32 8.03
N VAL A 61 -17.82 -5.85 6.90
CA VAL A 61 -16.40 -5.80 6.53
C VAL A 61 -15.91 -4.36 6.38
N SER A 62 -16.66 -3.52 5.67
CA SER A 62 -16.30 -2.12 5.42
C SER A 62 -16.23 -1.30 6.72
N LEU A 63 -17.16 -1.51 7.66
CA LEU A 63 -17.16 -0.85 8.96
C LEU A 63 -15.95 -1.23 9.80
N VAL A 64 -15.59 -2.51 9.83
CA VAL A 64 -14.36 -2.97 10.50
C VAL A 64 -13.13 -2.32 9.85
N CYS A 65 -13.04 -2.33 8.52
CA CYS A 65 -11.91 -1.76 7.79
C CYS A 65 -11.76 -0.25 8.05
N VAL A 66 -12.85 0.52 7.96
CA VAL A 66 -12.83 1.97 8.23
C VAL A 66 -12.45 2.25 9.68
N SER A 67 -12.98 1.48 10.64
CA SER A 67 -12.66 1.64 12.07
C SER A 67 -11.17 1.40 12.33
N CYS A 68 -10.59 0.35 11.74
CA CYS A 68 -9.16 0.08 11.82
C CYS A 68 -8.33 1.21 11.17
N LEU A 69 -8.67 1.61 9.93
CA LEU A 69 -7.93 2.65 9.20
C LEU A 69 -7.95 4.01 9.92
N THR A 70 -9.13 4.43 10.39
CA THR A 70 -9.30 5.69 11.12
C THR A 70 -8.61 5.65 12.49
N GLY A 71 -8.69 4.53 13.21
CA GLY A 71 -7.96 4.34 14.47
C GLY A 71 -6.45 4.43 14.29
N MET A 72 -5.91 3.77 13.25
CA MET A 72 -4.49 3.80 12.91
C MET A 72 -4.02 5.19 12.45
N LEU A 73 -4.84 5.90 11.67
CA LEU A 73 -4.56 7.29 11.29
C LEU A 73 -4.61 8.22 12.50
N GLY A 74 -5.59 8.04 13.39
CA GLY A 74 -5.72 8.80 14.65
C GLY A 74 -4.54 8.58 15.59
N TYR A 75 -4.05 7.34 15.70
CA TYR A 75 -2.84 7.03 16.46
C TYR A 75 -1.62 7.82 15.94
N ARG A 76 -1.45 7.89 14.62
CA ARG A 76 -0.38 8.67 13.99
C ARG A 76 -0.56 10.17 14.18
N ALA A 77 -1.78 10.66 14.03
CA ALA A 77 -2.11 12.07 14.20
C ALA A 77 -1.77 12.55 15.63
N ARG A 78 -2.00 11.70 16.64
CA ARG A 78 -1.63 12.00 18.04
C ARG A 78 -0.12 12.11 18.25
N GLN A 79 0.68 11.34 17.52
CA GLN A 79 2.15 11.38 17.62
C GLN A 79 2.76 12.58 16.89
N LEU A 80 2.06 13.16 15.90
CA LEU A 80 2.53 14.34 15.18
C LEU A 80 2.27 15.62 16.00
N LYS A 81 3.33 16.27 16.46
CA LYS A 81 3.23 17.65 16.96
C LYS A 81 2.94 18.58 15.79
N TRP A 82 2.02 19.52 15.96
CA TRP A 82 1.59 20.45 14.92
C TRP A 82 2.73 21.32 14.34
N SER A 83 3.79 21.57 15.12
CA SER A 83 5.00 22.27 14.67
C SER A 83 5.81 21.48 13.62
N ASP A 84 5.75 20.15 13.67
CA ASP A 84 6.53 19.26 12.80
C ASP A 84 5.80 18.96 11.46
N LEU A 85 4.55 19.43 11.30
CA LEU A 85 3.79 19.30 10.05
C LEU A 85 4.39 20.11 8.90
N ARG A 86 5.14 21.18 9.19
CA ARG A 86 5.82 22.00 8.18
C ARG A 86 7.11 21.36 7.66
N THR A 87 7.65 20.34 8.34
CA THR A 87 8.92 19.67 8.01
C THR A 87 8.72 18.18 7.72
N LEU A 88 7.56 17.80 7.16
CA LEU A 88 7.24 16.40 6.92
C LEU A 88 8.14 15.75 5.86
N ASN A 89 8.79 14.66 6.25
CA ASN A 89 9.50 13.77 5.32
C ASN A 89 8.55 13.21 4.25
N PHE A 90 9.03 13.07 3.02
CA PHE A 90 8.25 12.56 1.88
C PHE A 90 7.58 11.20 2.17
N THR A 91 8.28 10.29 2.84
CA THR A 91 7.75 9.00 3.29
C THR A 91 6.54 9.13 4.22
N ARG A 92 6.50 10.14 5.11
CA ARG A 92 5.36 10.39 6.00
C ARG A 92 4.15 10.90 5.21
N VAL A 93 4.38 11.78 4.23
CA VAL A 93 3.34 12.28 3.33
C VAL A 93 2.70 11.14 2.55
N LEU A 94 3.51 10.23 1.96
CA LEU A 94 3.00 9.07 1.23
C LEU A 94 2.11 8.16 2.10
N VAL A 95 2.48 7.94 3.37
CA VAL A 95 1.67 7.15 4.31
C VAL A 95 0.33 7.84 4.58
N LEU A 96 0.31 9.15 4.80
CA LEU A 96 -0.93 9.90 5.00
C LEU A 96 -1.82 9.85 3.76
N VAL A 97 -1.25 10.03 2.57
CA VAL A 97 -1.97 9.90 1.29
C VAL A 97 -2.57 8.52 1.15
N LEU A 98 -1.82 7.45 1.46
CA LEU A 98 -2.31 6.08 1.42
C LEU A 98 -3.51 5.87 2.35
N PHE A 99 -3.45 6.37 3.59
CA PHE A 99 -4.58 6.27 4.53
C PHE A 99 -5.81 7.03 4.04
N LEU A 100 -5.64 8.23 3.49
CA LEU A 100 -6.74 9.01 2.94
C LEU A 100 -7.37 8.30 1.71
N LEU A 101 -6.55 7.75 0.81
CA LEU A 101 -7.02 6.94 -0.32
C LEU A 101 -7.76 5.69 0.14
N ALA A 102 -7.26 4.99 1.17
CA ALA A 102 -7.92 3.82 1.73
C ALA A 102 -9.28 4.17 2.35
N ILE A 103 -9.35 5.20 3.20
CA ILE A 103 -10.60 5.60 3.86
C ILE A 103 -11.63 6.08 2.82
N SER A 104 -11.22 6.90 1.86
CA SER A 104 -12.08 7.36 0.77
C SER A 104 -12.57 6.21 -0.12
N PHE A 105 -11.73 5.22 -0.39
CA PHE A 105 -12.12 4.02 -1.12
C PHE A 105 -13.22 3.24 -0.40
N VAL A 106 -12.98 2.86 0.87
CA VAL A 106 -13.93 2.01 1.61
C VAL A 106 -15.25 2.74 1.83
N THR A 107 -15.22 4.05 2.12
CA THR A 107 -16.45 4.84 2.26
C THR A 107 -17.21 4.95 0.94
N SER A 108 -16.53 5.19 -0.18
CA SER A 108 -17.16 5.30 -1.50
C SER A 108 -17.76 3.95 -1.95
N ALA A 109 -17.04 2.85 -1.71
CA ALA A 109 -17.49 1.52 -2.04
C ALA A 109 -18.67 1.07 -1.14
N ALA A 110 -18.68 1.44 0.15
CA ALA A 110 -19.84 1.28 1.05
C ALA A 110 -21.08 2.04 0.56
N ILE A 111 -20.92 3.26 0.03
CA ILE A 111 -22.05 4.02 -0.52
C ILE A 111 -22.61 3.31 -1.78
N VAL A 112 -21.74 2.86 -2.68
CA VAL A 112 -22.16 2.23 -3.94
C VAL A 112 -22.79 0.86 -3.74
N GLU A 113 -22.21 0.02 -2.88
CA GLU A 113 -22.73 -1.32 -2.59
C GLU A 113 -23.92 -1.25 -1.63
N SER A 114 -23.71 -0.71 -0.43
CA SER A 114 -24.70 -0.78 0.65
C SER A 114 -25.80 0.27 0.46
N GLY A 115 -25.46 1.44 -0.07
CA GLY A 115 -26.42 2.52 -0.30
C GLY A 115 -27.25 2.30 -1.56
N LEU A 116 -26.59 2.11 -2.70
CA LEU A 116 -27.24 2.07 -4.02
C LEU A 116 -27.59 0.65 -4.52
N GLY A 117 -27.05 -0.39 -3.88
CA GLY A 117 -27.43 -1.79 -4.09
C GLY A 117 -27.05 -2.37 -5.46
N LEU A 118 -26.16 -1.71 -6.22
CA LEU A 118 -25.72 -2.15 -7.56
C LEU A 118 -26.90 -2.50 -8.51
N SER A 119 -28.01 -1.79 -8.35
CA SER A 119 -29.31 -2.13 -8.95
C SER A 119 -29.46 -1.72 -10.42
N THR A 120 -28.63 -0.80 -10.90
CA THR A 120 -28.68 -0.30 -12.28
C THR A 120 -27.32 -0.43 -12.96
N LEU A 121 -27.33 -0.48 -14.29
CA LEU A 121 -26.11 -0.55 -15.08
C LEU A 121 -25.19 0.65 -14.84
N SER A 122 -25.75 1.86 -14.66
CA SER A 122 -24.97 3.07 -14.37
C SER A 122 -24.26 2.99 -13.01
N ILE A 123 -24.94 2.46 -11.98
CA ILE A 123 -24.34 2.24 -10.65
C ILE A 123 -23.28 1.14 -10.74
N CYS A 124 -23.54 0.07 -11.49
CA CYS A 124 -22.59 -1.02 -11.74
C CYS A 124 -21.31 -0.53 -12.42
N HIS A 125 -21.44 0.35 -13.43
CA HIS A 125 -20.31 0.99 -14.08
C HIS A 125 -19.56 1.96 -13.15
N ALA A 126 -20.29 2.76 -12.34
CA ALA A 126 -19.67 3.61 -11.34
C ALA A 126 -18.88 2.80 -10.29
N ALA A 127 -19.35 1.60 -9.93
CA ALA A 127 -18.68 0.71 -8.99
C ALA A 127 -17.30 0.27 -9.49
N ILE A 128 -17.20 -0.18 -10.75
CA ILE A 128 -15.91 -0.62 -11.31
C ILE A 128 -14.92 0.55 -11.45
N ILE A 129 -15.38 1.73 -11.87
CA ILE A 129 -14.51 2.91 -11.97
C ILE A 129 -14.02 3.34 -10.58
N THR A 130 -14.92 3.40 -9.60
CA THR A 130 -14.56 3.72 -8.21
C THR A 130 -13.51 2.74 -7.68
N CYS A 131 -13.73 1.43 -7.89
CA CYS A 131 -12.77 0.39 -7.54
C CYS A 131 -11.42 0.64 -8.21
N LEU A 132 -11.39 0.84 -9.53
CA LEU A 132 -10.15 1.01 -10.28
C LEU A 132 -9.36 2.24 -9.85
N VAL A 133 -10.00 3.41 -9.72
CA VAL A 133 -9.33 4.66 -9.33
C VAL A 133 -8.64 4.50 -7.98
N PHE A 134 -9.39 4.07 -6.98
CA PHE A 134 -8.87 3.99 -5.62
C PHE A 134 -7.90 2.83 -5.41
N TYR A 135 -8.16 1.67 -6.01
CA TYR A 135 -7.28 0.52 -5.92
C TYR A 135 -5.93 0.81 -6.57
N THR A 136 -5.95 1.32 -7.81
CA THR A 136 -4.74 1.68 -8.56
C THR A 136 -3.98 2.81 -7.88
N GLY A 137 -4.68 3.84 -7.37
CA GLY A 137 -4.06 4.92 -6.60
C GLY A 137 -3.41 4.44 -5.31
N SER A 138 -4.06 3.51 -4.59
CA SER A 138 -3.53 2.93 -3.36
C SER A 138 -2.28 2.08 -3.64
N LYS A 139 -2.31 1.22 -4.68
CA LYS A 139 -1.15 0.41 -5.10
C LYS A 139 0.00 1.29 -5.59
N ALA A 140 -0.26 2.33 -6.39
CA ALA A 140 0.77 3.26 -6.82
C ALA A 140 1.44 3.96 -5.63
N THR A 141 0.64 4.47 -4.68
CA THR A 141 1.15 5.12 -3.46
C THR A 141 1.96 4.15 -2.60
N MET A 142 1.50 2.90 -2.46
CA MET A 142 2.22 1.83 -1.77
C MET A 142 3.59 1.56 -2.42
N TYR A 143 3.65 1.43 -3.75
CA TYR A 143 4.90 1.18 -4.46
C TYR A 143 5.88 2.35 -4.38
N LEU A 144 5.39 3.59 -4.50
CA LEU A 144 6.19 4.79 -4.27
C LEU A 144 6.77 4.80 -2.86
N PHE A 145 5.98 4.44 -1.85
CA PHE A 145 6.45 4.33 -0.47
C PHE A 145 7.55 3.27 -0.31
N LEU A 146 7.42 2.09 -0.94
CA LEU A 146 8.43 1.04 -0.84
C LEU A 146 9.75 1.42 -1.52
N VAL A 147 9.69 2.04 -2.71
CA VAL A 147 10.88 2.54 -3.42
C VAL A 147 11.54 3.66 -2.63
N GLU A 148 10.76 4.62 -2.13
CA GLU A 148 11.30 5.70 -1.32
C GLU A 148 11.93 5.16 -0.03
N ARG A 149 11.31 4.18 0.63
CA ARG A 149 11.88 3.55 1.82
C ARG A 149 13.19 2.83 1.49
N ALA A 150 13.27 2.13 0.35
CA ALA A 150 14.50 1.51 -0.10
C ALA A 150 15.61 2.52 -0.41
N HIS A 151 15.26 3.72 -0.89
CA HIS A 151 16.20 4.83 -1.06
C HIS A 151 16.60 5.44 0.28
N ALA A 152 15.66 5.68 1.20
CA ALA A 152 15.95 6.23 2.53
C ALA A 152 16.94 5.36 3.31
N LEU A 153 16.88 4.03 3.16
CA LEU A 153 17.85 3.10 3.74
C LEU A 153 19.25 3.20 3.11
N ARG A 154 19.38 3.82 1.93
CA ARG A 154 20.63 4.08 1.20
C ARG A 154 21.09 5.54 1.24
N ALA A 155 20.19 6.45 1.59
CA ALA A 155 20.37 7.90 1.55
C ALA A 155 21.64 8.44 2.21
N PRO A 156 22.22 7.86 3.30
CA PRO A 156 23.50 8.35 3.81
C PRO A 156 24.67 8.22 2.82
N TYR A 157 24.53 7.44 1.74
CA TYR A 157 25.61 7.15 0.80
C TYR A 157 25.41 7.73 -0.61
N VAL A 158 24.18 8.06 -1.02
CA VAL A 158 23.87 8.46 -2.41
C VAL A 158 22.74 9.50 -2.51
N ARG A 159 22.92 10.48 -3.40
CA ARG A 159 21.93 11.53 -3.73
C ARG A 159 20.84 10.97 -4.68
N ARG A 160 19.59 11.45 -4.57
CA ARG A 160 18.39 10.92 -5.26
C ARG A 160 18.55 10.70 -6.78
N SER A 161 19.18 11.64 -7.49
CA SER A 161 19.36 11.57 -8.96
C SER A 161 20.48 10.64 -9.41
N HIS A 162 21.33 10.16 -8.50
CA HIS A 162 22.45 9.27 -8.82
C HIS A 162 22.22 7.84 -8.28
N ASP A 163 21.10 7.62 -7.58
CA ASP A 163 20.69 6.29 -7.14
C ASP A 163 19.96 5.58 -8.30
N TRP A 164 20.70 4.75 -9.03
CA TRP A 164 20.18 3.94 -10.13
C TRP A 164 19.00 3.05 -9.71
N ILE A 165 18.98 2.57 -8.46
CA ILE A 165 17.90 1.69 -7.99
C ILE A 165 16.62 2.49 -7.74
N TRP A 166 16.75 3.71 -7.23
CA TRP A 166 15.63 4.63 -7.13
C TRP A 166 15.10 5.03 -8.51
N LEU A 167 15.97 5.44 -9.44
CA LEU A 167 15.57 5.82 -10.80
C LEU A 167 14.87 4.67 -11.55
N VAL A 168 15.47 3.47 -11.54
CA VAL A 168 14.88 2.28 -12.16
C VAL A 168 13.55 1.93 -11.50
N GLY A 169 13.45 2.00 -10.16
CA GLY A 169 12.20 1.76 -9.44
C GLY A 169 11.10 2.73 -9.85
N MET A 170 11.39 4.03 -9.90
CA MET A 170 10.43 5.06 -10.30
C MET A 170 9.99 4.90 -11.76
N ILE A 171 10.93 4.66 -12.68
CA ILE A 171 10.62 4.42 -14.10
C ILE A 171 9.78 3.16 -14.26
N THR A 172 10.10 2.09 -13.54
CA THR A 172 9.36 0.82 -13.58
C THR A 172 7.91 1.02 -13.10
N ILE A 173 7.70 1.75 -12.01
CA ILE A 173 6.34 2.08 -11.53
C ILE A 173 5.60 2.95 -12.55
N ALA A 174 6.21 4.03 -13.02
CA ALA A 174 5.57 4.98 -13.91
C ALA A 174 5.23 4.36 -15.28
N ALA A 175 6.19 3.69 -15.93
CA ALA A 175 5.99 3.12 -17.25
C ALA A 175 5.19 1.81 -17.20
N GLY A 176 5.54 0.90 -16.28
CA GLY A 176 4.91 -0.42 -16.21
C GLY A 176 3.54 -0.38 -15.56
N PHE A 177 3.46 0.02 -14.29
CA PHE A 177 2.17 0.04 -13.59
C PHE A 177 1.24 1.12 -14.17
N GLY A 178 1.79 2.27 -14.57
CA GLY A 178 1.02 3.33 -15.23
C GLY A 178 0.40 2.91 -16.57
N SER A 179 1.14 2.21 -17.44
CA SER A 179 0.58 1.74 -18.73
C SER A 179 -0.52 0.70 -18.54
N ILE A 180 -0.33 -0.23 -17.60
CA ILE A 180 -1.33 -1.24 -17.25
C ILE A 180 -2.58 -0.60 -16.66
N ALA A 181 -2.41 0.38 -15.77
CA ALA A 181 -3.51 1.16 -15.21
C ALA A 181 -4.33 1.83 -16.31
N ILE A 182 -3.68 2.51 -17.25
CA ILE A 182 -4.35 3.15 -18.39
C ILE A 182 -5.16 2.13 -19.20
N CYS A 183 -4.59 0.96 -19.50
CA CYS A 183 -5.31 -0.10 -20.20
C CYS A 183 -6.55 -0.58 -19.41
N GLY A 184 -6.45 -0.68 -18.08
CA GLY A 184 -7.57 -1.01 -17.21
C GLY A 184 -8.70 0.02 -17.22
N PHE A 185 -8.36 1.32 -17.30
CA PHE A 185 -9.36 2.39 -17.42
C PHE A 185 -10.01 2.48 -18.79
N LEU A 186 -9.30 2.08 -19.85
CA LEU A 186 -9.85 2.10 -21.21
C LEU A 186 -10.85 0.98 -21.47
N TRP A 187 -10.69 -0.18 -20.82
CA TRP A 187 -11.50 -1.38 -21.08
C TRP A 187 -12.08 -2.01 -19.80
N PRO A 188 -12.83 -1.27 -18.97
CA PRO A 188 -13.52 -1.85 -17.81
C PRO A 188 -14.67 -2.75 -18.26
N LEU A 189 -14.87 -3.89 -17.59
CA LEU A 189 -16.04 -4.73 -17.79
C LEU A 189 -17.05 -4.47 -16.67
N ALA A 190 -18.23 -3.97 -17.04
CA ALA A 190 -19.39 -3.88 -16.18
C ALA A 190 -20.60 -4.41 -16.94
N ASP A 191 -21.25 -5.43 -16.41
CA ASP A 191 -22.36 -6.14 -17.04
C ASP A 191 -23.44 -6.42 -16.00
N LEU A 192 -24.69 -6.09 -16.32
CA LEU A 192 -25.84 -6.37 -15.46
C LEU A 192 -26.55 -7.60 -16.01
N SER A 193 -26.41 -8.73 -15.34
CA SER A 193 -26.92 -9.99 -15.87
C SER A 193 -28.45 -10.04 -15.86
N HIS A 194 -29.01 -10.33 -17.02
CA HIS A 194 -30.46 -10.41 -17.22
C HIS A 194 -31.12 -11.62 -16.54
N ARG A 195 -30.35 -12.64 -16.13
CA ARG A 195 -30.90 -13.87 -15.52
C ARG A 195 -31.10 -13.76 -14.02
N ASP A 196 -30.20 -13.08 -13.33
CA ASP A 196 -30.15 -12.97 -11.87
C ASP A 196 -30.23 -11.52 -11.37
N GLY A 197 -30.23 -10.54 -12.27
CA GLY A 197 -30.36 -9.11 -11.94
C GLY A 197 -29.15 -8.54 -11.20
N ARG A 198 -28.02 -9.26 -11.20
CA ARG A 198 -26.82 -8.90 -10.43
C ARG A 198 -25.73 -8.28 -11.29
N CYS A 199 -25.07 -7.29 -10.69
CA CYS A 199 -23.94 -6.59 -11.29
C CYS A 199 -22.68 -7.46 -11.25
N ARG A 200 -22.08 -7.66 -12.42
CA ARG A 200 -20.78 -8.31 -12.59
C ARG A 200 -19.76 -7.29 -13.06
N ILE A 201 -18.67 -7.17 -12.32
CA ILE A 201 -17.58 -6.25 -12.64
C ILE A 201 -16.27 -7.00 -12.74
N GLY A 202 -15.33 -6.48 -13.53
CA GLY A 202 -14.01 -7.05 -13.63
C GLY A 202 -13.16 -6.37 -14.69
N LEU A 203 -11.96 -6.94 -14.89
CA LEU A 203 -11.07 -6.60 -15.98
C LEU A 203 -10.93 -7.79 -16.92
N PRO A 204 -10.79 -7.56 -18.24
CA PRO A 204 -10.55 -8.64 -19.18
C PRO A 204 -9.26 -9.35 -18.81
N ILE A 205 -9.24 -10.69 -18.92
CA ILE A 205 -8.08 -11.51 -18.55
C ILE A 205 -6.78 -11.06 -19.24
N LYS A 206 -6.91 -10.48 -20.44
CA LYS A 206 -5.82 -9.88 -21.23
C LYS A 206 -5.12 -8.71 -20.52
N VAL A 207 -5.79 -8.00 -19.61
CA VAL A 207 -5.23 -6.91 -18.81
C VAL A 207 -4.88 -7.40 -17.41
N THR A 208 -5.73 -8.26 -16.82
CA THR A 208 -5.56 -8.78 -15.47
C THR A 208 -4.29 -9.64 -15.32
N VAL A 209 -3.97 -10.49 -16.30
CA VAL A 209 -2.77 -11.34 -16.24
C VAL A 209 -1.47 -10.52 -16.28
N PRO A 210 -1.28 -9.56 -17.21
CA PRO A 210 -0.14 -8.64 -17.16
C PRO A 210 -0.08 -7.82 -15.87
N LEU A 211 -1.22 -7.32 -15.38
CA LEU A 211 -1.30 -6.56 -14.14
C LEU A 211 -0.75 -7.36 -12.96
N LEU A 212 -1.25 -8.58 -12.76
CA LEU A 212 -0.82 -9.44 -11.66
C LEU A 212 0.62 -9.93 -11.83
N SER A 213 1.04 -10.25 -13.06
CA SER A 213 2.42 -10.65 -13.35
C SER A 213 3.41 -9.54 -13.02
N PHE A 214 3.05 -8.30 -13.37
CA PHE A 214 3.87 -7.13 -13.07
C PHE A 214 3.90 -6.81 -11.57
N ASP A 215 2.77 -7.00 -10.88
CA ASP A 215 2.66 -6.85 -9.43
C ASP A 215 3.57 -7.83 -8.68
N VAL A 216 3.56 -9.11 -9.08
CA VAL A 216 4.47 -10.14 -8.56
C VAL A 216 5.92 -9.79 -8.88
N PHE A 217 6.21 -9.33 -10.10
CA PHE A 217 7.55 -8.94 -10.51
C PHE A 217 8.10 -7.78 -9.65
N ILE A 218 7.35 -6.70 -9.47
CA ILE A 218 7.77 -5.56 -8.63
C ILE A 218 8.01 -6.00 -7.19
N ASN A 219 7.07 -6.73 -6.58
CA ASN A 219 7.22 -7.17 -5.20
C ASN A 219 8.42 -8.11 -5.03
N THR A 220 8.68 -8.98 -6.01
CA THR A 220 9.87 -9.85 -6.01
C THR A 220 11.15 -9.03 -6.16
N ALA A 221 11.19 -8.07 -7.07
CA ALA A 221 12.35 -7.20 -7.29
C ALA A 221 12.68 -6.37 -6.04
N LEU A 222 11.68 -5.75 -5.41
CA LEU A 222 11.85 -4.99 -4.17
C LEU A 222 12.32 -5.88 -3.01
N THR A 223 11.76 -7.08 -2.89
CA THR A 223 12.21 -8.09 -1.92
C THR A 223 13.69 -8.44 -2.17
N GLY A 224 14.08 -8.63 -3.43
CA GLY A 224 15.47 -8.86 -3.83
C GLY A 224 16.41 -7.71 -3.45
N VAL A 225 15.96 -6.46 -3.61
CA VAL A 225 16.71 -5.27 -3.19
C VAL A 225 16.93 -5.25 -1.67
N PHE A 226 15.91 -5.55 -0.86
CA PHE A 226 16.05 -5.65 0.60
C PHE A 226 17.00 -6.78 1.01
N ILE A 227 16.94 -7.92 0.33
CA ILE A 227 17.88 -9.04 0.54
C ILE A 227 19.32 -8.62 0.20
N TYR A 228 19.52 -7.91 -0.92
CA TYR A 228 20.82 -7.40 -1.32
C TYR A 228 21.39 -6.43 -0.28
N LEU A 229 20.57 -5.52 0.26
CA LEU A 229 20.96 -4.59 1.33
C LEU A 229 21.30 -5.30 2.64
N LEU A 230 20.63 -6.43 2.93
CA LEU A 230 20.84 -7.21 4.16
C LEU A 230 22.10 -8.08 4.11
N ARG A 231 22.52 -8.55 2.93
CA ARG A 231 23.67 -9.47 2.75
C ARG A 231 24.98 -8.98 3.39
N PRO A 232 25.43 -7.73 3.17
CA PRO A 232 26.68 -7.24 3.77
C PRO A 232 26.62 -7.22 5.30
N LEU A 233 25.48 -6.84 5.89
CA LEU A 233 25.35 -6.74 7.35
C LEU A 233 25.40 -8.11 8.03
N LEU A 234 24.79 -9.13 7.42
CA LEU A 234 24.88 -10.52 7.89
C LEU A 234 26.31 -11.09 7.82
N ARG A 235 27.17 -10.57 6.93
CA ARG A 235 28.58 -10.95 6.84
C ARG A 235 29.38 -10.47 8.05
N PHE A 236 29.03 -9.30 8.60
CA PHE A 236 29.70 -8.71 9.78
C PHE A 236 29.12 -9.21 11.10
N GLY A 237 27.82 -9.49 11.17
CA GLY A 237 27.12 -9.97 12.38
C GLY A 237 27.44 -11.40 12.83
N GLY A 238 28.34 -12.11 12.13
CA GLY A 238 28.72 -13.49 12.44
C GLY A 238 29.57 -13.70 13.69
N LEU A 239 29.87 -12.66 14.48
CA LEU A 239 30.82 -12.71 15.60
C LEU A 239 30.23 -12.56 17.01
N THR A 240 28.92 -12.39 17.19
CA THR A 240 28.32 -12.41 18.53
C THR A 240 26.99 -13.15 18.52
N ASP A 241 27.08 -14.46 18.73
CA ASP A 241 25.95 -15.32 19.07
C ASP A 241 25.63 -15.09 20.56
N HIS A 242 24.55 -14.37 20.86
CA HIS A 242 23.93 -14.46 22.17
C HIS A 242 22.40 -14.49 22.02
N GLU A 243 21.85 -15.61 22.46
CA GLU A 243 20.46 -15.98 22.74
C GLU A 243 19.40 -14.89 22.53
N ASN A 244 18.73 -14.95 21.39
CA ASN A 244 17.32 -14.59 21.31
C ASN A 244 16.59 -15.73 20.60
N PRO A 245 15.35 -16.09 20.96
CA PRO A 245 14.63 -17.21 20.35
C PRO A 245 14.16 -16.79 18.94
N GLU A 246 15.09 -16.79 17.98
CA GLU A 246 14.79 -16.48 16.60
C GLU A 246 13.91 -17.57 15.99
N SER A 247 12.84 -17.16 15.30
CA SER A 247 11.95 -18.07 14.59
C SER A 247 12.75 -18.93 13.60
N TRP A 248 12.39 -20.20 13.49
CA TRP A 248 13.09 -21.19 12.66
C TRP A 248 13.24 -20.74 11.18
N LEU A 249 12.30 -19.94 10.68
CA LEU A 249 12.33 -19.32 9.36
C LEU A 249 13.54 -18.38 9.19
N VAL A 250 13.85 -17.54 10.18
CA VAL A 250 15.01 -16.65 10.15
C VAL A 250 16.31 -17.45 10.09
N LYS A 251 16.42 -18.53 10.88
CA LYS A 251 17.58 -19.43 10.84
C LYS A 251 17.76 -20.13 9.48
N ARG A 252 16.66 -20.51 8.83
CA ARG A 252 16.69 -21.15 7.51
C ARG A 252 17.05 -20.15 6.40
N VAL A 253 16.45 -18.96 6.39
CA VAL A 253 16.77 -17.89 5.44
C VAL A 253 18.22 -17.40 5.63
N ARG A 254 18.69 -17.24 6.86
CA ARG A 254 20.09 -16.87 7.17
C ARG A 254 21.09 -17.90 6.61
N ARG A 255 20.78 -19.20 6.68
CA ARG A 255 21.61 -20.26 6.09
C ARG A 255 21.64 -20.20 4.56
N ILE A 256 20.51 -19.86 3.92
CA ILE A 256 20.41 -19.74 2.46
C ILE A 256 21.12 -18.48 1.94
N LEU A 257 21.07 -17.37 2.70
CA LEU A 257 21.73 -16.11 2.33
C LEU A 257 23.23 -16.07 2.62
N LYS A 258 23.78 -16.97 3.45
CA LYS A 258 25.22 -17.05 3.72
C LYS A 258 25.98 -17.44 2.44
N PRO A 259 26.89 -16.60 1.90
CA PRO A 259 27.71 -16.98 0.77
C PRO A 259 28.67 -18.11 1.15
N LYS A 260 28.96 -19.00 0.19
CA LYS A 260 30.10 -19.93 0.29
C LYS A 260 31.38 -19.10 0.23
N ASP A 261 32.21 -19.26 1.26
CA ASP A 261 33.30 -18.36 1.65
C ASP A 261 34.30 -18.02 0.53
N ARG A 262 34.71 -16.75 0.46
CA ARG A 262 35.99 -16.35 -0.14
C ARG A 262 36.58 -15.19 0.67
N ARG A 263 37.36 -15.59 1.67
CA ARG A 263 38.51 -14.92 2.30
C ARG A 263 38.91 -13.61 1.60
N GLY A 264 38.80 -12.51 2.34
CA GLY A 264 39.20 -11.17 1.93
C GLY A 264 38.69 -10.20 2.97
N GLY A 265 39.44 -10.08 4.08
CA GLY A 265 39.19 -9.08 5.11
C GLY A 265 39.42 -7.70 4.51
N VAL A 266 38.39 -6.87 4.54
CA VAL A 266 38.54 -5.43 4.41
C VAL A 266 38.36 -4.92 5.82
N ASP A 267 39.46 -4.49 6.42
CA ASP A 267 39.46 -3.84 7.73
C ASP A 267 38.63 -2.56 7.62
N MET A 268 37.44 -2.59 8.19
CA MET A 268 36.55 -1.44 8.28
C MET A 268 36.47 -1.02 9.74
N PHE A 269 36.65 0.29 9.96
CA PHE A 269 36.55 1.05 11.20
C PHE A 269 35.57 0.45 12.23
N PRO A 270 35.79 0.65 13.55
CA PRO A 270 34.89 0.17 14.60
C PRO A 270 33.57 0.95 14.55
N ILE A 271 32.71 0.62 13.61
CA ILE A 271 31.32 1.07 13.57
C ILE A 271 30.64 0.42 14.77
N ASN A 272 29.97 1.24 15.57
CA ASN A 272 29.25 0.81 16.77
C ASN A 272 28.34 -0.40 16.43
N GLN A 273 28.63 -1.57 16.99
CA GLN A 273 27.88 -2.80 16.75
C GLN A 273 26.38 -2.62 17.01
N ASN A 274 26.01 -1.76 17.98
CA ASN A 274 24.62 -1.49 18.33
C ASN A 274 23.86 -0.74 17.21
N PHE A 275 24.56 0.11 16.45
CA PHE A 275 23.99 0.82 15.30
C PHE A 275 23.77 -0.12 14.12
N LEU A 276 24.73 -1.01 13.84
CA LEU A 276 24.58 -2.05 12.80
C LEU A 276 23.41 -3.00 13.09
N LYS A 277 23.26 -3.44 14.35
CA LYS A 277 22.11 -4.26 14.79
C LYS A 277 20.77 -3.55 14.60
N SER A 278 20.73 -2.24 14.82
CA SER A 278 19.53 -1.41 14.60
C SER A 278 19.14 -1.36 13.12
N ILE A 279 20.11 -1.17 12.21
CA ILE A 279 19.88 -1.19 10.76
C ILE A 279 19.45 -2.58 10.28
N GLU A 280 20.07 -3.66 10.79
CA GLU A 280 19.69 -5.04 10.47
C GLU A 280 18.22 -5.31 10.83
N ALA A 281 17.78 -4.89 12.02
CA ALA A 281 16.40 -5.04 12.45
C ALA A 281 15.41 -4.30 11.52
N LEU A 282 15.76 -3.09 11.07
CA LEU A 282 14.94 -2.31 10.12
C LEU A 282 14.82 -2.99 8.76
N LEU A 283 15.92 -3.56 8.25
CA LEU A 283 15.94 -4.29 6.99
C LEU A 283 15.12 -5.58 7.08
N TRP A 284 15.27 -6.34 8.16
CA TRP A 284 14.46 -7.55 8.40
C TRP A 284 12.96 -7.23 8.49
N LYS A 285 12.60 -6.17 9.22
CA LYS A 285 11.21 -5.73 9.31
C LYS A 285 10.67 -5.30 7.94
N SER A 286 11.50 -4.64 7.12
CA SER A 286 11.14 -4.25 5.74
C SER A 286 11.01 -5.45 4.80
N LEU A 287 11.85 -6.48 4.97
CA LEU A 287 11.75 -7.73 4.24
C LEU A 287 10.47 -8.49 4.56
N ILE A 288 10.12 -8.62 5.85
CA ILE A 288 8.88 -9.25 6.29
C ILE A 288 7.67 -8.50 5.74
N ALA A 289 7.69 -7.16 5.80
CA ALA A 289 6.62 -6.34 5.25
C ALA A 289 6.44 -6.55 3.74
N SER A 290 7.53 -6.63 2.97
CA SER A 290 7.49 -6.92 1.53
C SER A 290 6.81 -8.26 1.23
N VAL A 291 7.10 -9.30 2.01
CA VAL A 291 6.45 -10.61 1.89
C VAL A 291 4.97 -10.55 2.28
N LEU A 292 4.62 -9.84 3.36
CA LEU A 292 3.24 -9.71 3.82
C LEU A 292 2.36 -8.92 2.84
N VAL A 293 2.92 -7.94 2.13
CA VAL A 293 2.24 -7.19 1.06
C VAL A 293 1.99 -8.07 -0.18
N MET A 294 2.82 -9.10 -0.40
CA MET A 294 2.64 -10.05 -1.49
C MET A 294 1.47 -11.02 -1.24
N LEU A 295 1.10 -11.30 0.02
CA LEU A 295 0.07 -12.30 0.33
C LEU A 295 -1.31 -12.01 -0.29
N PRO A 296 -1.88 -10.79 -0.18
CA PRO A 296 -3.14 -10.46 -0.85
C PRO A 296 -3.05 -10.56 -2.37
N THR A 297 -1.89 -10.29 -2.98
CA THR A 297 -1.73 -10.34 -4.44
C THR A 297 -1.93 -11.75 -4.98
N VAL A 298 -1.44 -12.75 -4.24
CA VAL A 298 -1.67 -14.18 -4.52
C VAL A 298 -3.14 -14.56 -4.27
N GLY A 299 -3.75 -14.00 -3.22
CA GLY A 299 -5.18 -14.17 -2.95
C GLY A 299 -6.08 -13.61 -4.06
N ASN A 300 -5.77 -12.41 -4.54
CA ASN A 300 -6.48 -11.76 -5.64
C ASN A 300 -6.33 -12.58 -6.94
N LEU A 301 -5.13 -13.12 -7.21
CA LEU A 301 -4.88 -14.01 -8.34
C LEU A 301 -5.74 -15.29 -8.27
N ALA A 302 -5.81 -15.92 -7.10
CA ALA A 302 -6.61 -17.13 -6.91
C ALA A 302 -8.11 -16.85 -7.11
N ALA A 303 -8.62 -15.73 -6.59
CA ALA A 303 -10.01 -15.32 -6.80
C ALA A 303 -10.32 -15.09 -8.28
N LEU A 304 -9.50 -14.29 -8.97
CA LEU A 304 -9.68 -13.95 -10.38
C LEU A 304 -9.58 -15.15 -11.32
N TYR A 305 -8.69 -16.11 -11.01
CA TYR A 305 -8.57 -17.34 -11.78
C TYR A 305 -9.83 -18.21 -11.66
N THR A 306 -10.42 -18.29 -10.47
CA THR A 306 -11.62 -19.12 -10.24
C THR A 306 -12.88 -18.58 -10.91
N GLN A 307 -12.95 -17.27 -11.21
CA GLN A 307 -14.19 -16.61 -11.67
C GLN A 307 -14.20 -16.21 -13.16
N GLN A 308 -13.23 -16.67 -13.96
CA GLN A 308 -13.18 -16.46 -15.43
C GLN A 308 -13.39 -14.99 -15.89
N GLY A 309 -13.03 -14.01 -15.07
CA GLY A 309 -13.10 -12.58 -15.40
C GLY A 309 -14.47 -11.91 -15.28
N LYS A 310 -15.51 -12.60 -14.79
CA LYS A 310 -16.82 -12.00 -14.48
C LYS A 310 -17.18 -12.24 -13.00
N GLU A 311 -16.68 -11.39 -12.12
CA GLU A 311 -16.94 -11.49 -10.68
C GLU A 311 -18.19 -10.74 -10.27
N LEU A 312 -18.82 -11.16 -9.18
CA LEU A 312 -19.88 -10.38 -8.55
C LEU A 312 -19.32 -9.05 -8.02
N GLY A 313 -20.02 -7.94 -8.26
CA GLY A 313 -19.57 -6.60 -7.88
C GLY A 313 -19.16 -6.48 -6.42
N TRP A 314 -20.00 -7.02 -5.52
CA TRP A 314 -19.74 -6.99 -4.08
C TRP A 314 -18.50 -7.80 -3.67
N LEU A 315 -18.19 -8.91 -4.36
CA LEU A 315 -16.99 -9.72 -4.07
C LEU A 315 -15.71 -8.97 -4.43
N CYS A 316 -15.66 -8.39 -5.63
CA CYS A 316 -14.53 -7.60 -6.09
C CYS A 316 -14.28 -6.40 -5.14
N LEU A 317 -15.33 -5.66 -4.78
CA LEU A 317 -15.23 -4.55 -3.82
C LEU A 317 -14.75 -5.01 -2.43
N THR A 318 -15.21 -6.17 -1.95
CA THR A 318 -14.76 -6.76 -0.67
C THR A 318 -13.29 -7.09 -0.69
N ILE A 319 -12.83 -7.80 -1.73
CA ILE A 319 -11.44 -8.23 -1.86
C ILE A 319 -10.51 -7.02 -1.96
N CYS A 320 -10.85 -6.03 -2.80
CA CYS A 320 -10.08 -4.80 -2.92
C CYS A 320 -10.06 -4.02 -1.60
N THR A 321 -11.18 -3.96 -0.88
CA THR A 321 -11.28 -3.29 0.44
C THR A 321 -10.33 -3.93 1.44
N PHE A 322 -10.30 -5.26 1.47
CA PHE A 322 -9.41 -6.02 2.34
C PHE A 322 -7.93 -5.82 1.96
N ASP A 323 -7.58 -5.90 0.67
CA ASP A 323 -6.20 -5.71 0.19
C ASP A 323 -5.66 -4.31 0.54
N VAL A 324 -6.42 -3.25 0.25
CA VAL A 324 -6.00 -1.87 0.56
C VAL A 324 -5.87 -1.65 2.07
N THR A 325 -6.81 -2.19 2.86
CA THR A 325 -6.76 -2.10 4.33
C THR A 325 -5.56 -2.85 4.89
N TRP A 326 -5.30 -4.05 4.39
CA TRP A 326 -4.13 -4.84 4.76
C TRP A 326 -2.82 -4.13 4.43
N ALA A 327 -2.69 -3.59 3.22
CA ALA A 327 -1.50 -2.84 2.81
C ALA A 327 -1.25 -1.62 3.70
N ALA A 328 -2.30 -0.85 4.03
CA ALA A 328 -2.20 0.27 4.98
C ALA A 328 -1.80 -0.21 6.40
N GLY A 329 -2.35 -1.37 6.83
CA GLY A 329 -1.95 -2.13 8.01
C GLY A 329 -0.45 -2.37 8.09
N ILE A 330 0.10 -3.03 7.07
CA ILE A 330 1.51 -3.38 6.98
C ILE A 330 2.40 -2.14 6.93
N ILE A 331 2.03 -1.13 6.13
CA ILE A 331 2.80 0.12 6.04
C ILE A 331 2.82 0.86 7.37
N HIS A 332 1.71 0.87 8.10
CA HIS A 332 1.65 1.48 9.42
C HIS A 332 2.55 0.75 10.43
N TRP A 333 2.47 -0.58 10.47
CA TRP A 333 3.35 -1.40 11.30
C TRP A 333 4.83 -1.15 10.99
N LEU A 334 5.16 -1.08 9.70
CA LEU A 334 6.51 -0.88 9.20
C LEU A 334 7.08 0.48 9.60
N THR A 335 6.26 1.53 9.56
CA THR A 335 6.70 2.89 9.82
C THR A 335 6.78 3.22 11.31
N ILE A 336 5.90 2.70 12.18
CA ILE A 336 6.03 2.91 13.65
C ILE A 336 7.38 2.41 14.13
N GLY A 337 7.75 1.18 13.78
CA GLY A 337 9.02 0.60 14.22
C GLY A 337 10.26 1.25 13.60
N SER A 338 10.10 2.06 12.55
CA SER A 338 11.24 2.84 12.04
C SER A 338 11.54 4.02 12.96
N THR A 339 10.49 4.72 13.39
CA THR A 339 10.58 5.84 14.33
C THR A 339 11.19 5.45 15.67
N GLU A 340 10.78 4.30 16.23
CA GLU A 340 11.32 3.80 17.50
C GLU A 340 12.83 3.47 17.41
N VAL A 341 13.28 2.95 16.26
CA VAL A 341 14.69 2.64 16.04
C VAL A 341 15.50 3.91 15.82
N ASP A 342 14.98 4.89 15.08
CA ASP A 342 15.61 6.19 14.90
C ASP A 342 15.80 6.91 16.26
N GLU A 343 14.79 6.87 17.14
CA GLU A 343 14.89 7.40 18.51
C GLU A 343 15.96 6.68 19.35
N ARG A 344 16.02 5.34 19.27
CA ARG A 344 17.07 4.55 19.95
C ARG A 344 18.46 4.86 19.42
N ALA A 345 18.61 4.98 18.10
CA ALA A 345 19.89 5.33 17.48
C ALA A 345 20.35 6.72 17.92
N LEU A 346 19.44 7.70 17.97
CA LEU A 346 19.73 9.05 18.47
C LEU A 346 20.15 9.02 19.95
N ALA A 347 19.46 8.27 20.80
CA ALA A 347 19.81 8.13 22.22
C ALA A 347 21.23 7.54 22.40
N ILE A 348 21.61 6.56 21.57
CA ILE A 348 22.95 5.96 21.61
C ILE A 348 24.02 6.96 21.15
N TYR A 349 23.75 7.78 20.13
CA TYR A 349 24.67 8.83 19.67
C TYR A 349 24.93 9.87 20.77
N VAL A 350 23.88 10.34 21.43
CA VAL A 350 23.98 11.31 22.55
C VAL A 350 24.75 10.71 23.74
N GLN A 351 24.55 9.41 24.02
CA GLN A 351 25.26 8.71 25.09
C GLN A 351 26.76 8.56 24.78
N GLY A 352 27.12 8.30 23.53
CA GLY A 352 28.52 8.16 23.10
C GLY A 352 29.32 9.46 23.29
N ASP A 353 28.71 10.61 22.99
CA ASP A 353 29.36 11.92 23.11
C ASP A 353 29.59 12.31 24.59
N SER A 354 28.71 11.86 25.49
CA SER A 354 28.84 12.06 26.93
C SER A 354 29.99 11.27 27.55
N SER A 355 30.35 10.10 27.00
CA SER A 355 31.49 9.31 27.48
C SER A 355 32.85 9.85 27.03
N THR A 356 32.92 10.62 25.95
CA THR A 356 34.15 11.29 25.48
C THR A 356 34.46 12.58 26.22
N ASN A 357 33.44 13.26 26.78
CA ASN A 357 33.63 14.52 27.50
C ASN A 357 34.04 14.36 28.98
N VAL A 358 34.18 13.12 29.49
CA VAL A 358 34.63 12.86 30.87
C VAL A 358 36.17 12.64 30.94
N SER A 359 36.89 12.66 29.82
CA SER A 359 38.32 12.33 29.77
C SER A 359 39.30 13.51 29.72
N THR A 360 38.85 14.77 29.81
CA THR A 360 39.75 15.94 29.86
C THR A 360 39.49 16.81 31.08
N GLY A 361 39.78 16.28 32.27
CA GLY A 361 40.05 17.10 33.45
C GLY A 361 41.55 17.42 33.51
N PRO A 362 41.98 18.70 33.62
CA PRO A 362 43.40 19.01 33.77
C PRO A 362 43.88 18.52 35.13
N THR A 363 44.81 17.58 35.11
CA THR A 363 45.57 17.16 36.29
C THR A 363 46.58 18.26 36.60
N TYR A 364 46.27 19.15 37.54
CA TYR A 364 47.28 20.02 38.13
C TYR A 364 48.02 19.23 39.21
N SER A 365 49.29 18.94 38.94
CA SER A 365 50.24 18.38 39.90
C SER A 365 51.17 19.48 40.40
N LEU A 366 51.16 19.65 41.74
CA LEU A 366 52.10 20.37 42.62
C LEU A 366 52.26 21.88 42.46
#